data_AF-A0A517RJM5-F1
#
_entry.id   AF-A0A517RJM5-F1
#
_cell.length_a   1.000
_cell.length_b   1.000
_cell.length_c   1.000
_cell.angle_alpha   90.00
_cell.angle_beta   90.00
_cell.angle_gamma   90.00
#
_symmetry.space_group_name_H-M   'P 1'
#
loop_
_entity.id
_entity.type
_entity.pdbx_description
1 polymer ?
#
loop_
_entity_poly.entity_id
_entity_poly.type
_entity_poly.pdbx_seq_one_letter_code
_entity_poly.pdbx_strand_id
1 'polypeptide(L)'
;MTLFQKSKIFKILAFLLLPFFCLTILVIGNTINPMALAFLTDFNVENKTNEILFITPIGTKSPNGSWHQLPYSFSSSFYFIIPSKIDYPIEPGGLKNFIYDYDDIQFSEILIRRTGEKSRIFSIQAPLQLDGYYPPERKQFEIKDVNTLPFAKKEHLLALKPTRMNSWAIEILALIGLLSPVFFVLGSRCKQRSEGYKGVR
;
A
#
# COMPACT_ATOMS: atom_id res chain seq x y z
N MET A 1 -15.22 -7.76 -43.01
CA MET A 1 -13.96 -8.32 -42.42
C MET A 1 -14.05 -9.83 -42.37
N THR A 2 -13.15 -10.55 -43.04
CA THR A 2 -13.18 -12.02 -43.11
C THR A 2 -12.85 -12.66 -41.74
N LEU A 3 -13.29 -13.90 -41.50
CA LEU A 3 -12.95 -14.64 -40.27
C LEU A 3 -11.43 -14.74 -40.05
N PHE A 4 -10.68 -14.83 -41.15
CA PHE A 4 -9.22 -14.83 -41.13
C PHE A 4 -8.62 -13.50 -40.66
N GLN A 5 -9.16 -12.36 -41.11
CA GLN A 5 -8.77 -11.03 -40.63
C GLN A 5 -9.07 -10.87 -39.12
N LYS A 6 -10.22 -11.34 -38.66
CA LYS A 6 -10.59 -11.35 -37.22
C LYS A 6 -9.58 -12.12 -36.37
N SER A 7 -9.19 -13.33 -36.80
CA SER A 7 -8.20 -14.15 -36.07
C SER A 7 -6.84 -13.46 -35.96
N LYS A 8 -6.36 -12.81 -37.02
CA LYS A 8 -5.10 -12.05 -37.01
C LYS A 8 -5.16 -10.87 -36.04
N ILE A 9 -6.24 -10.10 -36.05
CA ILE A 9 -6.42 -8.95 -35.16
C ILE A 9 -6.41 -9.38 -33.69
N PHE A 10 -7.14 -10.44 -33.33
CA PHE A 10 -7.13 -10.93 -31.95
C PHE A 10 -5.74 -11.38 -31.50
N LYS A 11 -4.96 -12.05 -32.36
CA LYS A 11 -3.59 -12.43 -32.02
C LYS A 11 -2.69 -11.23 -31.81
N ILE A 12 -2.78 -10.21 -32.68
CA ILE A 12 -2.02 -8.96 -32.53
C ILE A 12 -2.35 -8.28 -31.20
N LEU A 13 -3.65 -8.17 -30.86
CA LEU A 13 -4.08 -7.62 -29.57
C LEU A 13 -3.55 -8.45 -28.39
N ALA A 14 -3.58 -9.77 -28.48
CA ALA A 14 -3.06 -10.65 -27.44
C ALA A 14 -1.55 -10.43 -27.21
N PHE A 15 -0.76 -10.29 -28.29
CA PHE A 15 0.67 -9.98 -28.21
C PHE A 15 0.94 -8.58 -27.65
N LEU A 16 0.17 -7.57 -28.06
CA LEU A 16 0.28 -6.21 -27.52
C LEU A 16 -0.02 -6.17 -26.02
N LEU A 17 -0.93 -7.03 -25.55
CA LEU A 17 -1.32 -7.12 -24.14
C LEU A 17 -0.44 -8.06 -23.31
N LEU A 18 0.43 -8.85 -23.93
CA LEU A 18 1.28 -9.82 -23.25
C LEU A 18 2.20 -9.18 -22.19
N PRO A 19 2.86 -8.02 -22.43
CA PRO A 19 3.67 -7.37 -21.39
C PRO A 19 2.87 -7.01 -20.14
N PHE A 20 1.61 -6.58 -20.31
CA PHE A 20 0.72 -6.26 -19.20
C PHE A 20 0.25 -7.52 -18.46
N PHE A 21 0.05 -8.62 -19.18
CA PHE A 21 -0.20 -9.92 -18.55
C PHE A 21 0.98 -10.38 -17.71
N CYS A 22 2.21 -10.26 -18.22
CA CYS A 22 3.43 -10.52 -17.46
C CYS A 22 3.53 -9.61 -16.23
N LEU A 23 3.23 -8.31 -16.36
CA LEU A 23 3.14 -7.38 -15.23
C LEU A 23 2.11 -7.87 -14.19
N THR A 24 0.98 -8.41 -14.62
CA THR A 24 -0.03 -8.97 -13.71
C THR A 24 0.51 -10.14 -12.92
N ILE A 25 1.20 -11.08 -13.60
CA ILE A 25 1.85 -12.21 -12.93
C ILE A 25 2.91 -11.71 -11.94
N LEU A 26 3.71 -10.71 -12.30
CA LEU A 26 4.70 -10.11 -11.40
C LEU A 26 4.04 -9.47 -10.18
N VAL A 27 2.95 -8.72 -10.36
CA VAL A 27 2.20 -8.12 -9.26
C VAL A 27 1.65 -9.20 -8.33
N ILE A 28 0.98 -10.23 -8.87
CA ILE A 28 0.44 -11.34 -8.08
C ILE A 28 1.56 -12.14 -7.39
N GLY A 29 2.67 -12.40 -8.08
CA GLY A 29 3.81 -13.10 -7.49
C GLY A 29 4.43 -12.29 -6.35
N ASN A 30 4.55 -10.98 -6.52
CA ASN A 30 5.12 -10.10 -5.51
C ASN A 30 4.17 -9.89 -4.32
N THR A 31 2.84 -9.91 -4.51
CA THR A 31 1.91 -9.90 -3.38
C THR A 31 2.00 -11.17 -2.55
N ILE A 32 2.51 -12.28 -3.08
CA ILE A 32 2.71 -13.53 -2.34
C ILE A 32 4.18 -13.67 -1.88
N ASN A 33 5.01 -12.63 -2.03
CA ASN A 33 6.42 -12.70 -1.65
C ASN A 33 6.58 -12.87 -0.13
N PRO A 34 7.04 -14.04 0.35
CA PRO A 34 7.16 -14.31 1.79
C PRO A 34 8.23 -13.43 2.46
N MET A 35 9.17 -12.87 1.68
CA MET A 35 10.19 -11.97 2.21
C MET A 35 9.59 -10.62 2.62
N ALA A 36 8.67 -10.06 1.83
CA ALA A 36 7.98 -8.81 2.18
C ALA A 36 7.13 -8.97 3.46
N LEU A 37 6.65 -10.19 3.72
CA LEU A 37 5.92 -10.53 4.93
C LEU A 37 6.77 -10.56 6.20
N ALA A 38 8.05 -10.88 6.08
CA ALA A 38 8.94 -11.01 7.23
C ALA A 38 9.20 -9.68 7.94
N PHE A 39 9.02 -8.56 7.24
CA PHE A 39 9.28 -7.21 7.74
C PHE A 39 8.00 -6.45 8.16
N LEU A 40 6.84 -7.12 8.18
CA LEU A 40 5.62 -6.50 8.68
C LEU A 40 5.54 -6.60 10.20
N THR A 41 5.22 -5.49 10.84
CA THR A 41 4.89 -5.44 12.26
C THR A 41 3.64 -4.60 12.49
N ASP A 42 3.00 -4.83 13.63
CA ASP A 42 1.77 -4.19 14.03
C ASP A 42 1.92 -3.49 15.39
N PHE A 43 1.16 -2.42 15.55
CA PHE A 43 0.97 -1.77 16.83
C PHE A 43 -0.43 -1.18 16.94
N ASN A 44 -0.85 -0.95 18.18
CA ASN A 44 -2.15 -0.42 18.51
C ASN A 44 -1.98 0.93 19.21
N VAL A 45 -2.86 1.88 18.85
CA VAL A 45 -3.00 3.14 19.56
C VAL A 45 -4.38 3.20 20.17
N GLU A 46 -4.42 3.41 21.48
CA GLU A 46 -5.64 3.49 22.27
C GLU A 46 -5.87 4.92 22.74
N ASN A 47 -7.06 5.44 22.48
CA ASN A 47 -7.48 6.73 22.97
C ASN A 47 -8.15 6.57 24.34
N LYS A 48 -7.42 6.85 25.43
CA LYS A 48 -7.97 6.84 26.81
C LYS A 48 -8.44 8.23 27.26
N THR A 49 -8.64 9.16 26.33
CA THR A 49 -9.21 10.48 26.61
C THR A 49 -10.74 10.46 26.43
N ASN A 50 -11.40 11.57 26.76
CA ASN A 50 -12.85 11.74 26.63
C ASN A 50 -13.26 12.47 25.33
N GLU A 51 -12.35 12.60 24.36
CA GLU A 51 -12.57 13.33 23.11
C GLU A 51 -12.03 12.54 21.91
N ILE A 52 -12.50 12.88 20.70
CA ILE A 52 -11.99 12.27 19.47
C ILE A 52 -10.57 12.77 19.21
N LEU A 53 -9.66 11.84 18.97
CA LEU A 53 -8.28 12.14 18.58
C LEU A 53 -8.03 11.78 17.12
N PHE A 54 -7.32 12.66 16.42
CA PHE A 54 -6.78 12.39 15.11
C PHE A 54 -5.32 11.99 15.25
N ILE A 55 -4.99 10.80 14.76
CA ILE A 55 -3.69 10.19 14.94
C ILE A 55 -3.03 10.00 13.58
N THR A 56 -1.76 10.40 13.48
CA THR A 56 -0.92 10.09 12.33
C THR A 56 0.41 9.51 12.82
N PRO A 57 0.60 8.19 12.75
CA PRO A 57 1.88 7.58 13.08
C PRO A 57 2.95 8.07 12.09
N ILE A 58 4.16 8.31 12.58
CA ILE A 58 5.31 8.71 11.77
C ILE A 58 6.54 7.90 12.15
N GLY A 59 7.43 7.71 11.18
CA GLY A 59 8.68 7.03 11.36
C GLY A 59 9.85 7.80 10.77
N THR A 60 11.06 7.40 11.12
CA THR A 60 12.31 7.98 10.61
C THR A 60 13.02 7.03 9.67
N LYS A 61 13.47 7.53 8.53
CA LYS A 61 14.36 6.81 7.60
C LYS A 61 15.82 7.19 7.83
N SER A 62 16.66 6.19 8.06
CA SER A 62 18.13 6.26 7.99
C SER A 62 18.59 6.43 6.54
N PRO A 63 19.76 7.06 6.27
CA PRO A 63 20.68 7.71 7.21
C PRO A 63 20.32 9.17 7.55
N ASN A 64 19.41 9.78 6.80
CA ASN A 64 19.18 11.22 6.86
C ASN A 64 18.24 11.65 8.00
N GLY A 65 17.65 10.69 8.73
CA GLY A 65 16.69 10.94 9.81
C GLY A 65 15.38 11.58 9.36
N SER A 66 15.08 11.58 8.04
CA SER A 66 13.87 12.22 7.53
C SER A 66 12.62 11.52 8.08
N TRP A 67 11.63 12.30 8.50
CA TRP A 67 10.34 11.79 8.96
C TRP A 67 9.41 11.49 7.79
N HIS A 68 8.72 10.35 7.87
CA HIS A 68 7.73 9.90 6.89
C HIS A 68 6.48 9.41 7.62
N GLN A 69 5.34 9.55 6.95
CA GLN A 69 4.08 9.07 7.47
C GLN A 69 3.98 7.54 7.41
N LEU A 70 3.41 6.97 8.48
CA LEU A 70 3.03 5.56 8.58
C LEU A 70 1.49 5.41 8.56
N PRO A 71 0.96 4.24 8.18
CA PRO A 71 1.68 3.10 7.61
C PRO A 71 2.17 3.40 6.20
N TYR A 72 3.38 2.93 5.85
CA TYR A 72 3.94 3.10 4.51
C TYR A 72 3.36 2.08 3.50
N SER A 73 2.72 1.01 3.98
CA SER A 73 1.64 0.17 3.42
C SER A 73 1.47 -1.03 4.38
N PHE A 74 0.31 -1.70 4.55
CA PHE A 74 -0.42 -2.63 3.68
C PHE A 74 -1.86 -2.84 4.24
N SER A 75 -2.81 -3.35 3.44
CA SER A 75 -4.08 -3.89 3.98
C SER A 75 -3.90 -5.33 4.50
N SER A 76 -4.66 -5.70 5.53
CA SER A 76 -4.63 -7.04 6.15
C SER A 76 -5.17 -8.19 5.28
N SER A 77 -5.89 -7.89 4.19
CA SER A 77 -6.60 -8.93 3.40
C SER A 77 -5.98 -9.19 2.03
N PHE A 78 -5.32 -8.17 1.45
CA PHE A 78 -4.58 -8.24 0.20
C PHE A 78 -3.49 -7.16 0.26
N TYR A 79 -2.26 -7.49 -0.14
CA TYR A 79 -1.07 -6.63 -0.07
C TYR A 79 -1.11 -5.43 -1.02
N PHE A 80 -2.22 -4.71 -1.05
CA PHE A 80 -2.34 -3.42 -1.69
C PHE A 80 -1.75 -2.36 -0.77
N ILE A 81 -0.94 -1.49 -1.38
CA ILE A 81 -0.45 -0.26 -0.76
C ILE A 81 -1.69 0.59 -0.48
N ILE A 82 -2.15 0.61 0.77
CA ILE A 82 -3.16 1.59 1.18
C ILE A 82 -2.41 2.93 1.29
N PRO A 83 -2.84 3.97 0.56
CA PRO A 83 -2.26 5.29 0.73
C PRO A 83 -2.42 5.72 2.19
N SER A 84 -1.32 6.13 2.80
CA SER A 84 -1.31 6.63 4.18
C SER A 84 -2.31 7.78 4.31
N LYS A 85 -3.33 7.60 5.15
CA LYS A 85 -4.27 8.68 5.47
C LYS A 85 -3.68 9.53 6.58
N ILE A 86 -3.72 10.83 6.40
CA ILE A 86 -3.44 11.77 7.48
C ILE A 86 -4.67 11.77 8.39
N ASP A 87 -4.45 11.87 9.70
CA ASP A 87 -5.48 12.07 10.71
C ASP A 87 -6.50 10.92 10.78
N TYR A 88 -6.04 9.73 11.21
CA TYR A 88 -6.93 8.63 11.55
C TYR A 88 -7.75 8.97 12.80
N PRO A 89 -9.09 9.06 12.73
CA PRO A 89 -9.90 9.34 13.91
C PRO A 89 -9.96 8.12 14.81
N ILE A 90 -9.81 8.34 16.11
CA ILE A 90 -10.03 7.36 17.17
C ILE A 90 -10.99 7.97 18.20
N GLU A 91 -12.15 7.34 18.34
CA GLU A 91 -13.17 7.69 19.32
C GLU A 91 -12.66 7.54 20.76
N PRO A 92 -13.27 8.21 21.76
CA PRO A 92 -12.99 7.97 23.18
C PRO A 92 -13.10 6.48 23.54
N GLY A 93 -12.08 5.94 24.20
CA GLY A 93 -11.96 4.50 24.51
C GLY A 93 -11.66 3.61 23.31
N GLY A 94 -11.50 4.18 22.11
CA GLY A 94 -11.28 3.45 20.88
C GLY A 94 -9.85 2.93 20.75
N LEU A 95 -9.71 1.82 20.03
CA LEU A 95 -8.44 1.18 19.68
C LEU A 95 -8.27 1.16 18.17
N LYS A 96 -7.12 1.59 17.66
CA LYS A 96 -6.77 1.49 16.24
C LYS A 96 -5.48 0.70 16.06
N ASN A 97 -5.56 -0.36 15.26
CA ASN A 97 -4.40 -1.13 14.83
C ASN A 97 -3.78 -0.52 13.56
N PHE A 98 -2.46 -0.48 13.53
CA PHE A 98 -1.65 -0.05 12.41
C PHE A 98 -0.63 -1.15 12.09
N ILE A 99 -0.47 -1.43 10.80
CA ILE A 99 0.51 -2.40 10.29
C ILE A 99 1.46 -1.63 9.39
N TYR A 100 2.76 -1.81 9.58
CA TYR A 100 3.76 -1.18 8.72
C TYR A 100 4.94 -2.11 8.46
N ASP A 101 5.62 -1.84 7.35
CA ASP A 101 6.88 -2.48 6.97
C ASP A 101 8.06 -1.75 7.64
N TYR A 102 8.82 -2.46 8.47
CA TYR A 102 9.96 -1.88 9.19
C TYR A 102 11.29 -1.99 8.45
N ASP A 103 11.35 -2.60 7.25
CA ASP A 103 12.58 -2.71 6.42
C ASP A 103 13.24 -1.35 6.18
N ASP A 104 12.44 -0.35 5.78
CA ASP A 104 12.93 0.94 5.33
C ASP A 104 12.70 2.09 6.31
N ILE A 105 11.98 1.85 7.41
CA ILE A 105 11.49 2.91 8.30
C ILE A 105 11.33 2.43 9.74
N GLN A 106 11.92 3.18 10.67
CA GLN A 106 11.72 2.96 12.10
C GLN A 106 10.46 3.69 12.57
N PHE A 107 9.52 3.00 13.20
CA PHE A 107 8.46 3.70 13.92
C PHE A 107 9.02 4.44 15.13
N SER A 108 8.80 5.75 15.19
CA SER A 108 9.44 6.63 16.18
C SER A 108 8.44 7.48 16.95
N GLU A 109 7.38 7.96 16.33
CA GLU A 109 6.49 8.93 16.97
C GLU A 109 5.06 8.83 16.45
N ILE A 110 4.13 9.39 17.23
CA ILE A 110 2.73 9.49 16.86
C ILE A 110 2.34 10.97 16.93
N LEU A 111 1.90 11.53 15.80
CA LEU A 111 1.28 12.85 15.78
C LEU A 111 -0.17 12.73 16.23
N ILE A 112 -0.54 13.57 17.20
CA ILE A 112 -1.87 13.57 17.80
C ILE A 112 -2.44 14.98 17.68
N ARG A 113 -3.69 15.08 17.23
CA ARG A 113 -4.37 16.36 17.04
C ARG A 113 -5.83 16.26 17.46
N ARG A 114 -6.35 17.30 18.10
CA ARG A 114 -7.80 17.49 18.30
C ARG A 114 -8.40 18.27 17.15
N THR A 115 -9.72 18.25 17.01
CA THR A 115 -10.42 19.07 16.01
C THR A 115 -10.02 20.54 16.13
N GLY A 116 -9.46 21.12 15.06
CA GLY A 116 -9.05 22.54 15.02
C GLY A 116 -7.77 22.91 15.76
N GLU A 117 -7.12 21.97 16.47
CA GLU A 117 -5.89 22.25 17.22
C GLU A 117 -4.61 21.93 16.42
N LYS A 118 -3.47 22.40 16.92
CA LYS A 118 -2.14 22.03 16.40
C LYS A 118 -1.76 20.62 16.84
N SER A 119 -1.01 19.91 16.00
CA SER A 119 -0.51 18.58 16.32
C SER A 119 0.50 18.61 17.47
N ARG A 120 0.45 17.59 18.30
CA ARG A 120 1.37 17.27 19.39
C ARG A 120 2.02 15.92 19.12
N ILE A 121 3.11 15.64 19.83
CA ILE A 121 3.94 14.44 19.60
C ILE A 121 3.86 13.53 20.81
N PHE A 122 3.55 12.27 20.56
CA PHE A 122 3.84 11.19 21.47
C PHE A 122 5.09 10.45 20.96
N SER A 123 6.22 10.63 21.64
CA SER A 123 7.48 10.00 21.27
C SER A 123 7.53 8.56 21.76
N ILE A 124 7.96 7.67 20.87
CA ILE A 124 8.24 6.27 21.18
C ILE A 124 9.75 6.19 21.37
N GLN A 125 10.19 5.69 22.51
CA GLN A 125 11.61 5.45 22.75
C GLN A 125 12.06 4.32 21.82
N ALA A 126 12.50 4.66 20.62
CA ALA A 126 13.11 3.71 19.70
C ALA A 126 14.60 3.55 20.08
N PRO A 127 15.15 2.33 20.01
CA PRO A 127 16.58 2.11 20.23
C PRO A 127 17.43 2.89 19.21
N LEU A 128 18.64 3.28 19.62
CA LEU A 128 19.60 3.99 18.77
C LEU A 128 20.03 3.11 17.58
N GLN A 129 19.97 3.68 16.38
CA GLN A 129 20.19 3.01 15.09
C GLN A 129 21.69 2.86 14.82
N LEU A 130 22.28 1.69 15.12
CA LEU A 130 23.66 1.39 14.73
C LEU A 130 23.76 0.41 13.55
N ASP A 131 22.79 -0.48 13.37
CA ASP A 131 22.88 -1.62 12.45
C ASP A 131 21.59 -1.96 11.69
N GLY A 132 20.53 -1.18 11.83
CA GLY A 132 19.30 -1.38 11.05
C GLY A 132 18.04 -0.78 11.66
N TYR A 133 16.91 -1.25 11.16
CA TYR A 133 15.58 -0.91 11.64
C TYR A 133 14.98 -2.10 12.38
N TYR A 134 14.23 -1.82 13.44
CA TYR A 134 13.67 -2.84 14.32
C TYR A 134 12.19 -2.57 14.56
N PRO A 135 11.36 -3.61 14.71
CA PRO A 135 9.99 -3.40 15.16
C PRO A 135 9.98 -2.74 16.56
N PRO A 136 8.93 -1.98 16.92
CA PRO A 136 8.84 -1.39 18.24
C PRO A 136 8.75 -2.49 19.30
N GLU A 137 9.48 -2.35 20.41
CA GLU A 137 9.41 -3.30 21.53
C GLU A 137 8.00 -3.39 22.14
N ARG A 138 7.29 -2.26 22.13
CA ARG A 138 5.90 -2.16 22.61
C ARG A 138 4.95 -2.05 21.43
N LYS A 139 3.89 -2.87 21.46
CA LYS A 139 2.83 -2.87 20.45
C LYS A 139 1.56 -2.15 20.89
N GLN A 140 1.51 -1.53 22.07
CA GLN A 140 0.33 -0.81 22.55
C GLN A 140 0.74 0.54 23.13
N PHE A 141 0.10 1.60 22.62
CA PHE A 141 0.36 2.98 22.98
C PHE A 141 -0.93 3.63 23.47
N GLU A 142 -0.97 4.01 24.74
CA GLU A 142 -2.15 4.61 25.38
C GLU A 142 -1.99 6.13 25.47
N ILE A 143 -2.96 6.87 24.94
CA ILE A 143 -3.00 8.33 25.05
C ILE A 143 -3.98 8.69 26.17
N LYS A 144 -3.43 9.08 27.32
CA LYS A 144 -4.21 9.42 28.53
C LYS A 144 -4.47 10.92 28.66
N ASP A 145 -3.50 11.75 28.30
CA ASP A 145 -3.62 13.21 28.34
C ASP A 145 -2.81 13.84 27.22
N VAL A 146 -3.50 14.51 26.30
CA VAL A 146 -2.91 15.17 25.13
C VAL A 146 -2.21 16.47 25.54
N ASN A 147 -2.63 17.12 26.63
CA ASN A 147 -2.11 18.43 27.02
C ASN A 147 -0.66 18.36 27.52
N THR A 148 -0.26 17.21 28.06
CA THR A 148 1.11 16.96 28.54
C THR A 148 2.12 16.75 27.41
N LEU A 149 1.64 16.48 26.19
CA LEU A 149 2.49 16.19 25.05
C LEU A 149 3.06 17.48 24.44
N PRO A 150 4.34 17.49 24.03
CA PRO A 150 4.94 18.64 23.36
C PRO A 150 4.29 18.89 22.00
N PHE A 151 4.26 20.16 21.58
CA PHE A 151 3.81 20.54 20.24
C PHE A 151 4.74 20.00 19.17
N ALA A 152 4.17 19.64 18.02
CA ALA A 152 4.93 19.17 16.89
C ALA A 152 5.81 20.28 16.29
N LYS A 153 7.11 20.01 16.14
CA LYS A 153 8.03 20.88 15.38
C LYS A 153 7.73 20.81 13.88
N LYS A 154 8.18 21.82 13.13
CA LYS A 154 8.03 21.92 11.68
C LYS A 154 8.51 20.67 10.93
N GLU A 155 9.59 20.05 11.39
CA GLU A 155 10.18 18.85 10.81
C GLU A 155 9.20 17.67 10.78
N HIS A 156 8.47 17.43 11.87
CA HIS A 156 7.46 16.36 11.92
C HIS A 156 6.29 16.63 10.97
N LEU A 157 5.90 17.90 10.81
CA LEU A 157 4.81 18.28 9.89
C LEU A 157 5.20 18.08 8.42
N LEU A 158 6.50 18.03 8.09
CA LEU A 158 6.95 17.68 6.74
C LEU A 158 6.67 16.22 6.38
N ALA A 159 6.48 15.35 7.38
CA ALA A 159 6.09 13.95 7.18
C ALA A 159 4.65 13.82 6.63
N LEU A 160 3.79 14.81 6.89
CA LEU A 160 2.38 14.82 6.46
C LEU A 160 2.19 15.17 4.97
N LYS A 161 3.25 15.08 4.15
CA LYS A 161 3.11 15.31 2.72
C LYS A 161 2.36 14.14 2.10
N PRO A 162 1.21 14.39 1.44
CA PRO A 162 0.45 13.31 0.82
C PRO A 162 1.33 12.63 -0.23
N THR A 163 1.73 11.39 0.05
CA THR A 163 2.50 10.58 -0.88
C THR A 163 1.51 10.02 -1.90
N ARG A 164 1.21 10.79 -2.96
CA ARG A 164 0.46 10.28 -4.10
C ARG A 164 1.36 9.40 -4.93
N MET A 165 1.56 8.16 -4.51
CA MET A 165 1.99 7.14 -5.47
C MET A 165 0.82 6.87 -6.41
N ASN A 166 1.04 7.07 -7.71
CA ASN A 166 0.08 6.71 -8.76
C ASN A 166 0.04 5.18 -8.97
N SER A 167 -0.14 4.41 -7.90
CA SER A 167 -0.25 2.94 -7.97
C SER A 167 -1.43 2.48 -8.83
N TRP A 168 -2.50 3.29 -8.85
CA TRP A 168 -3.70 3.05 -9.65
C TRP A 168 -3.40 2.83 -11.15
N ALA A 169 -2.40 3.52 -11.71
CA ALA A 169 -2.05 3.35 -13.12
C ALA A 169 -1.42 1.98 -13.39
N ILE A 170 -0.57 1.50 -12.48
CA ILE A 170 0.05 0.16 -12.56
C ILE A 170 -1.01 -0.93 -12.40
N GLU A 171 -1.93 -0.75 -11.45
CA GLU A 171 -3.04 -1.68 -11.22
C GLU A 171 -3.97 -1.78 -12.44
N ILE A 172 -4.33 -0.65 -13.05
CA ILE A 172 -5.14 -0.65 -14.29
C ILE A 172 -4.40 -1.35 -15.42
N LEU A 173 -3.11 -1.06 -15.62
CA LEU A 173 -2.32 -1.72 -16.66
C LEU A 173 -2.24 -3.23 -16.43
N ALA A 174 -2.04 -3.68 -15.19
CA ALA A 174 -2.10 -5.10 -14.85
C ALA A 174 -3.48 -5.70 -15.16
N LEU A 175 -4.58 -5.08 -14.71
CA LEU A 175 -5.93 -5.57 -14.99
C LEU A 175 -6.23 -5.70 -16.49
N ILE A 176 -5.77 -4.74 -17.31
CA ILE A 176 -5.88 -4.80 -18.77
C ILE A 176 -5.13 -6.00 -19.35
N GLY A 177 -4.00 -6.37 -18.75
CA GLY A 177 -3.20 -7.55 -19.11
C GLY A 177 -3.97 -8.87 -19.06
N LEU A 178 -4.95 -9.01 -18.16
CA LEU A 178 -5.78 -10.21 -18.04
C LEU A 178 -6.60 -10.52 -19.31
N LEU A 179 -6.76 -9.55 -20.22
CA LEU A 179 -7.43 -9.76 -21.50
C LEU A 179 -6.56 -10.49 -22.52
N SER A 180 -5.24 -10.52 -22.36
CA SER A 180 -4.31 -11.20 -23.29
C SER A 180 -4.66 -12.68 -23.54
N PRO A 181 -4.80 -13.55 -22.52
CA PRO A 181 -5.18 -14.95 -22.74
C PRO A 181 -6.56 -15.10 -23.40
N VAL A 182 -7.51 -14.21 -23.09
CA VAL A 182 -8.85 -14.22 -23.72
C VAL A 182 -8.74 -14.01 -25.22
N PHE A 183 -7.92 -13.05 -25.67
CA PHE A 183 -7.71 -12.80 -27.09
C PHE A 183 -6.97 -13.94 -27.81
N PHE A 184 -6.03 -14.63 -27.15
CA PHE A 184 -5.41 -15.85 -27.70
C PHE A 184 -6.45 -16.97 -27.94
N VAL A 185 -7.36 -17.19 -27.00
CA VAL A 185 -8.44 -18.18 -27.12
C VAL A 185 -9.41 -17.81 -28.25
N LEU A 186 -9.86 -16.55 -28.30
CA LEU A 186 -10.75 -16.06 -29.36
C LEU A 186 -10.10 -16.14 -30.75
N GLY A 187 -8.82 -15.73 -30.86
CA GLY A 187 -8.06 -15.80 -32.10
C GLY A 187 -7.90 -17.25 -32.60
N SER A 188 -7.71 -18.20 -31.70
CA SER A 188 -7.59 -19.63 -32.01
C SER A 188 -8.91 -20.24 -32.48
N ARG A 189 -10.03 -19.93 -31.79
CA ARG A 189 -11.38 -20.39 -32.18
C ARG A 189 -11.83 -19.86 -33.55
N CYS A 190 -11.49 -18.60 -33.88
CA CYS A 190 -11.81 -18.04 -35.19
C CYS A 190 -11.07 -18.75 -36.34
N LYS A 191 -9.81 -19.18 -36.12
CA LYS A 191 -9.02 -19.91 -37.11
C LYS A 191 -9.63 -21.28 -37.41
N GLN A 192 -9.96 -22.06 -36.38
CA GLN A 192 -10.55 -23.39 -36.52
C GLN A 192 -11.87 -23.36 -37.31
N ARG A 193 -12.75 -22.39 -37.05
CA ARG A 193 -13.99 -22.23 -37.84
C ARG A 193 -13.70 -21.98 -39.31
N SER A 194 -12.70 -21.17 -39.65
CA SER A 194 -12.38 -20.87 -41.05
C SER A 194 -11.82 -22.07 -41.82
N GLU A 195 -11.15 -23.00 -41.14
CA GLU A 195 -10.59 -24.23 -41.73
C GLU A 195 -11.67 -25.31 -41.88
N GLY A 196 -12.58 -25.44 -40.90
CA GLY A 196 -13.72 -26.37 -40.99
C GLY A 196 -14.64 -26.11 -42.19
N TYR A 197 -14.82 -24.85 -42.59
CA TYR A 197 -15.59 -24.51 -43.80
C TYR A 197 -14.91 -24.91 -45.12
N LYS A 198 -13.59 -25.15 -45.13
CA LYS A 198 -12.87 -25.57 -46.34
C LYS A 198 -12.90 -27.08 -46.56
N GLY A 199 -13.16 -27.88 -45.53
CA GLY A 199 -13.16 -29.34 -45.59
C GLY A 199 -14.50 -30.00 -45.96
N VAL A 200 -15.54 -29.21 -46.28
CA VAL A 200 -16.89 -29.70 -46.66
C VAL A 200 -17.17 -29.41 -48.14
N ARG A 201 -16.17 -29.54 -49.01
CA ARG A 201 -16.32 -29.40 -50.45
C ARG A 201 -15.74 -30.59 -51.18
#